data_AF-A0A1I4GBD2-F1
#
_entry.id   AF-A0A1I4GBD2-F1
#
_cell.length_a   1.000
_cell.length_b   1.000
_cell.length_c   1.000
_cell.angle_alpha   90.00
_cell.angle_beta   90.00
_cell.angle_gamma   90.00
#
_symmetry.space_group_name_H-M   'P 1'
#
loop_
_entity.id
_entity.type
_entity.pdbx_description
1 polymer ?
#
loop_
_entity_poly.entity_id
_entity_poly.type
_entity_poly.pdbx_seq_one_letter_code
_entity_poly.pdbx_strand_id
1 'polypeptide(L)'
;MTTGKPNRLAEKLNADLETIRSDHAALMASQLESFRSDFSSIATSALHTIETDIRFFLSDSKSELERRSETIRRWLTISPWVIVVMVSAWIATVLLASWFWMGLMADSELTELGLTRIEQSGQTWVSLDPNRTELKTCTMAGTPIICIEIMEP
;
A
#
# COMPACT_ATOMS: atom_id res chain seq x y z
N MET A 1 28.73 -88.18 62.65
CA MET A 1 28.01 -87.31 61.71
C MET A 1 27.25 -86.29 62.52
N THR A 2 27.81 -85.10 62.71
CA THR A 2 27.22 -84.06 63.56
C THR A 2 27.27 -82.74 62.83
N THR A 3 26.20 -82.41 62.11
CA THR A 3 25.88 -81.04 61.72
C THR A 3 24.36 -80.89 61.65
N GLY A 4 23.74 -80.71 62.81
CA GLY A 4 22.31 -80.40 62.93
C GLY A 4 22.13 -79.21 63.87
N LYS A 5 22.25 -77.99 63.34
CA LYS A 5 21.83 -76.77 64.03
C LYS A 5 21.02 -75.94 63.02
N PRO A 6 19.78 -75.55 63.35
CA PRO A 6 18.76 -75.22 62.35
C PRO A 6 19.01 -73.86 61.69
N ASN A 7 18.58 -73.75 60.43
CA ASN A 7 18.60 -72.60 59.51
C ASN A 7 17.86 -71.32 59.99
N ARG A 8 17.73 -71.10 61.30
CA ARG A 8 17.01 -69.98 61.90
C ARG A 8 17.62 -68.61 61.56
N LEU A 9 18.93 -68.59 61.27
CA LEU A 9 19.63 -67.37 60.86
C LEU A 9 19.32 -67.01 59.40
N ALA A 10 19.26 -68.01 58.52
CA ALA A 10 18.94 -67.82 57.11
C ALA A 10 17.48 -67.38 56.92
N GLU A 11 16.56 -67.96 57.69
CA GLU A 11 15.15 -67.58 57.68
C GLU A 11 14.93 -66.17 58.23
N LYS A 12 15.66 -65.79 59.28
CA LYS A 12 15.64 -64.41 59.80
C LYS A 12 16.22 -63.42 58.80
N LEU A 13 17.33 -63.75 58.13
CA LEU A 13 17.92 -62.89 57.09
C LEU A 13 16.97 -62.69 55.92
N ASN A 14 16.28 -63.75 55.50
CA ASN A 14 15.32 -63.68 54.41
C ASN A 14 14.12 -62.79 54.76
N ALA A 15 13.60 -62.91 55.98
CA ALA A 15 12.54 -62.02 56.47
C ALA A 15 13.00 -60.55 56.51
N ASP A 16 14.21 -60.28 57.02
CA ASP A 16 14.77 -58.92 57.08
C ASP A 16 14.97 -58.33 55.69
N LEU A 17 15.44 -59.14 54.74
CA LEU A 17 15.64 -58.74 53.35
C LEU A 17 14.32 -58.46 52.62
N GLU A 18 13.28 -59.25 52.89
CA GLU A 18 11.93 -59.02 52.38
C GLU A 18 11.33 -57.72 52.94
N THR A 19 11.59 -57.42 54.22
CA THR A 19 11.12 -56.20 54.89
C THR A 19 11.82 -54.96 54.31
N ILE A 20 13.14 -55.03 54.10
CA ILE A 20 13.90 -53.95 53.44
C ILE A 20 13.40 -53.74 52.01
N ARG A 21 13.08 -54.83 51.30
CA ARG A 21 12.53 -54.78 49.94
C ARG A 21 11.14 -54.14 49.92
N SER A 22 10.27 -54.46 50.86
CA SER A 22 8.93 -53.85 50.94
C SER A 22 9.01 -52.37 51.31
N ASP A 23 9.89 -52.00 52.23
CA ASP A 23 10.09 -50.59 52.61
C ASP A 23 10.69 -49.77 51.47
N HIS A 24 11.67 -50.32 50.74
CA HIS A 24 12.19 -49.69 49.53
C HIS A 24 11.12 -49.57 48.44
N ALA A 25 10.28 -50.59 48.25
CA ALA A 25 9.18 -50.52 47.30
C ALA A 25 8.14 -49.46 47.68
N ALA A 26 7.82 -49.32 48.97
CA ALA A 26 6.91 -48.30 49.48
C ALA A 26 7.48 -46.88 49.35
N LEU A 27 8.78 -46.70 49.61
CA LEU A 27 9.47 -45.43 49.40
C LEU A 27 9.51 -45.05 47.92
N MET A 28 9.81 -46.01 47.04
CA MET A 28 9.80 -45.78 45.58
C MET A 28 8.40 -45.42 45.09
N ALA A 29 7.36 -46.10 45.59
CA ALA A 29 5.97 -45.80 45.23
C ALA A 29 5.57 -44.39 45.68
N SER A 30 5.91 -44.00 46.91
CA SER A 30 5.58 -42.66 47.42
C SER A 30 6.35 -41.55 46.70
N GLN A 31 7.62 -41.78 46.34
CA GLN A 31 8.39 -40.85 45.51
C GLN A 31 7.83 -40.73 44.09
N LEU A 32 7.35 -41.83 43.50
CA LEU A 32 6.75 -41.81 42.17
C LEU A 32 5.43 -41.02 42.17
N GLU A 33 4.61 -41.21 43.23
CA GLU A 33 3.36 -40.49 43.42
C GLU A 33 3.60 -38.98 43.60
N SER A 34 4.58 -38.61 44.44
CA SER A 34 4.93 -37.19 44.64
C SER A 34 5.47 -36.57 43.35
N PHE A 35 6.34 -37.28 42.63
CA PHE A 35 6.87 -36.80 41.36
C PHE A 35 5.76 -36.61 40.32
N ARG A 36 4.81 -37.55 40.25
CA ARG A 36 3.65 -37.46 39.35
C ARG A 36 2.77 -36.26 39.70
N SER A 37 2.53 -36.03 40.99
CA SER A 37 1.76 -34.87 41.47
C SER A 37 2.45 -33.56 41.12
N ASP A 38 3.76 -33.45 41.39
CA ASP A 38 4.56 -32.28 41.06
C ASP A 38 4.60 -32.02 39.55
N PHE A 39 4.79 -33.08 38.76
CA PHE A 39 4.80 -32.97 37.30
C PHE A 39 3.44 -32.51 36.76
N SER A 40 2.34 -33.03 37.31
CA SER A 40 0.98 -32.59 36.95
C SER A 40 0.75 -31.12 37.29
N SER A 41 1.19 -30.68 38.47
CA SER A 41 1.10 -29.28 38.89
C SER A 41 1.89 -28.36 37.97
N ILE A 42 3.14 -28.72 37.67
CA ILE A 42 4.03 -27.96 36.77
C ILE A 42 3.44 -27.91 35.36
N ALA A 43 2.94 -29.04 34.84
CA ALA A 43 2.34 -29.08 33.50
C ALA A 43 1.10 -28.19 33.41
N THR A 44 0.26 -28.19 34.45
CA THR A 44 -0.95 -27.35 34.50
C THR A 44 -0.58 -25.87 34.59
N SER A 45 0.41 -25.52 35.41
CA SER A 45 0.92 -24.16 35.54
C SER A 45 1.56 -23.65 34.24
N ALA A 46 2.33 -24.51 33.56
CA ALA A 46 2.94 -24.20 32.26
C ALA A 46 1.87 -23.99 31.19
N LEU A 47 0.85 -24.85 31.12
CA LEU A 47 -0.29 -24.69 30.20
C LEU A 47 -1.02 -23.37 30.43
N HIS A 48 -1.31 -23.04 31.68
CA HIS A 48 -1.98 -21.79 32.03
C HIS A 48 -1.12 -20.57 31.65
N THR A 49 0.19 -20.64 31.89
CA THR A 49 1.12 -19.56 31.53
C THR A 49 1.16 -19.37 30.01
N ILE A 50 1.31 -20.46 29.25
CA ILE A 50 1.31 -20.44 27.78
C ILE A 50 0.00 -19.87 27.24
N GLU A 51 -1.14 -20.31 27.78
CA GLU A 51 -2.45 -19.80 27.37
C GLU A 51 -2.59 -18.30 27.63
N THR A 52 -2.14 -17.85 28.79
CA THR A 52 -2.19 -16.44 29.18
C THR A 52 -1.30 -15.59 28.27
N ASP A 53 -0.10 -16.09 27.98
CA ASP A 53 0.87 -15.41 27.12
C ASP A 53 0.36 -15.31 25.68
N ILE A 54 -0.20 -16.41 25.12
CA ILE A 54 -0.84 -16.41 23.80
C ILE A 54 -1.98 -15.40 23.73
N ARG A 55 -2.84 -15.34 24.76
CA ARG A 55 -3.94 -14.37 24.81
C ARG A 55 -3.43 -12.94 24.86
N PHE A 56 -2.38 -12.68 25.65
CA PHE A 56 -1.75 -11.37 25.74
C PHE A 56 -1.17 -10.95 24.37
N PHE A 57 -0.35 -11.79 23.75
CA PHE A 57 0.23 -11.54 22.43
C PHE A 57 -0.84 -11.32 21.34
N LEU A 58 -1.90 -12.12 21.33
CA LEU A 58 -3.01 -11.93 20.39
C LEU A 58 -3.73 -10.60 20.61
N SER A 59 -3.95 -10.21 21.86
CA SER A 59 -4.59 -8.94 22.19
C SER A 59 -3.74 -7.73 21.82
N ASP A 60 -2.43 -7.80 22.10
CA ASP A 60 -1.46 -6.75 21.77
C ASP A 60 -1.33 -6.59 20.24
N SER A 61 -1.15 -7.71 19.54
CA SER A 61 -1.09 -7.77 18.09
C SER A 61 -2.36 -7.22 17.43
N LYS A 62 -3.53 -7.51 18.00
CA LYS A 62 -4.81 -6.98 17.50
C LYS A 62 -4.87 -5.46 17.61
N SER A 63 -4.44 -4.90 18.74
CA SER A 63 -4.45 -3.45 18.94
C SER A 63 -3.50 -2.72 17.99
N GLU A 64 -2.34 -3.30 17.70
CA GLU A 64 -1.38 -2.78 16.75
C GLU A 64 -1.87 -2.94 15.29
N LEU A 65 -2.49 -4.08 14.97
CA LEU A 65 -3.13 -4.29 13.66
C LEU A 65 -4.30 -3.32 13.44
N GLU A 66 -5.13 -3.05 14.44
CA GLU A 66 -6.25 -2.11 14.32
C GLU A 66 -5.74 -0.70 14.01
N ARG A 67 -4.73 -0.20 14.75
CA ARG A 67 -4.09 1.11 14.47
C ARG A 67 -3.49 1.19 13.07
N ARG A 68 -2.81 0.12 12.63
CA ARG A 68 -2.25 0.06 11.28
C ARG A 68 -3.34 -0.06 10.21
N SER A 69 -4.42 -0.78 10.49
CA SER A 69 -5.54 -0.95 9.54
C SER A 69 -6.27 0.36 9.28
N GLU A 70 -6.48 1.20 10.29
CA GLU A 70 -7.09 2.51 10.13
C GLU A 70 -6.20 3.44 9.30
N THR A 71 -4.88 3.38 9.54
CA THR A 71 -3.88 4.13 8.79
C THR A 71 -3.84 3.67 7.32
N ILE A 72 -3.84 2.35 7.09
CA ILE A 72 -3.83 1.75 5.75
C ILE A 72 -5.13 2.08 4.99
N ARG A 73 -6.29 2.00 5.66
CA ARG A 73 -7.58 2.37 5.06
C ARG A 73 -7.60 3.84 4.66
N ARG A 74 -7.08 4.73 5.51
CA ARG A 74 -6.99 6.18 5.20
C ARG A 74 -6.04 6.43 4.02
N TRP A 75 -4.90 5.74 3.96
CA TRP A 75 -3.96 5.83 2.84
C TRP A 75 -4.53 5.27 1.52
N LEU A 76 -5.25 4.14 1.58
CA LEU A 76 -5.94 3.56 0.42
C LEU A 76 -7.02 4.48 -0.13
N THR A 77 -7.74 5.22 0.72
CA THR A 77 -8.71 6.20 0.26
C THR A 77 -8.04 7.44 -0.34
N ILE A 78 -6.91 7.89 0.21
CA ILE A 78 -6.19 9.10 -0.27
C ILE A 78 -5.43 8.84 -1.57
N SER A 79 -4.84 7.66 -1.73
CA SER A 79 -3.94 7.32 -2.85
C SER A 79 -4.56 7.55 -4.26
N PRO A 80 -5.81 7.14 -4.55
CA PRO A 80 -6.42 7.38 -5.85
C PRO A 80 -6.62 8.87 -6.16
N TRP A 81 -7.02 9.66 -5.16
CA TRP A 81 -7.27 11.10 -5.34
C TRP A 81 -5.98 11.86 -5.61
N VAL A 82 -4.87 11.49 -4.97
CA VAL A 82 -3.57 12.12 -5.21
C VAL A 82 -3.12 11.94 -6.67
N ILE A 83 -3.33 10.73 -7.22
CA ILE A 83 -2.99 10.43 -8.63
C ILE A 83 -3.88 11.25 -9.57
N VAL A 84 -5.19 11.30 -9.31
CA VAL A 84 -6.15 12.07 -10.13
C VAL A 84 -5.79 13.57 -10.11
N VAL A 85 -5.47 14.13 -8.94
CA VAL A 85 -5.08 15.54 -8.81
C VAL A 85 -3.80 15.82 -9.60
N MET A 86 -2.77 14.98 -9.48
CA MET A 86 -1.51 15.15 -10.21
C MET A 86 -1.71 15.11 -11.73
N VAL A 87 -2.46 14.12 -12.23
CA VAL A 87 -2.73 13.99 -13.67
C VAL A 87 -3.55 15.18 -14.18
N SER A 88 -4.58 15.60 -13.43
CA SER A 88 -5.42 16.74 -13.82
C SER A 88 -4.64 18.05 -13.85
N ALA A 89 -3.76 18.28 -12.87
CA ALA A 89 -2.88 19.44 -12.82
C ALA A 89 -1.90 19.47 -14.00
N TRP A 90 -1.34 18.31 -14.36
CA TRP A 90 -0.46 18.20 -15.53
C TRP A 90 -1.19 18.59 -16.82
N ILE A 91 -2.37 18.00 -17.06
CA ILE A 91 -3.18 18.30 -18.24
C ILE A 91 -3.54 19.79 -18.30
N ALA A 92 -3.98 20.37 -17.19
CA ALA A 92 -4.31 21.79 -17.13
C ALA A 92 -3.10 22.69 -17.46
N THR A 93 -1.91 22.31 -16.99
CA THR A 93 -0.67 23.06 -17.27
C THR A 93 -0.33 23.02 -18.76
N VAL A 94 -0.41 21.84 -19.39
CA VAL A 94 -0.14 21.69 -20.83
C VAL A 94 -1.16 22.46 -21.67
N LEU A 95 -2.44 22.42 -21.30
CA LEU A 95 -3.50 23.16 -21.99
C LEU A 95 -3.30 24.67 -21.90
N LEU A 96 -2.99 25.19 -20.70
CA LEU A 96 -2.72 26.61 -20.50
C LEU A 96 -1.48 27.08 -21.25
N ALA A 97 -0.41 26.30 -21.21
CA ALA A 97 0.81 26.59 -21.97
C ALA A 97 0.52 26.63 -23.47
N SER A 98 -0.19 25.64 -23.99
CA SER A 98 -0.55 25.57 -25.41
C SER A 98 -1.41 26.78 -25.82
N TRP A 99 -2.36 27.17 -24.97
CA TRP A 99 -3.23 28.31 -25.27
C TRP A 99 -2.49 29.64 -25.23
N PHE A 100 -1.58 29.81 -24.27
CA PHE A 100 -0.72 30.97 -24.17
C PHE A 100 0.16 31.14 -25.42
N TRP A 101 0.80 30.05 -25.87
CA TRP A 101 1.63 30.08 -27.08
C TRP A 101 0.80 30.35 -28.34
N MET A 102 -0.39 29.77 -28.45
CA MET A 102 -1.26 29.97 -29.61
C MET A 102 -1.80 31.40 -29.71
N GLY A 103 -2.11 32.05 -28.58
CA GLY A 103 -2.46 33.48 -28.57
C GLY A 103 -1.31 34.37 -29.04
N LEU A 104 -0.09 34.09 -28.58
CA LEU A 104 1.10 34.85 -28.97
C LEU A 104 1.40 34.67 -30.47
N MET A 105 1.33 33.45 -31.00
CA MET A 105 1.57 33.18 -32.41
C MET A 105 0.49 33.77 -33.33
N ALA A 106 -0.79 33.75 -32.90
CA ALA A 106 -1.88 34.33 -33.66
C ALA A 106 -1.71 35.85 -33.85
N ASP A 107 -1.29 36.57 -32.81
CA ASP A 107 -1.04 38.01 -32.91
C ASP A 107 0.19 38.33 -33.80
N SER A 108 1.23 37.50 -33.77
CA SER A 108 2.43 37.72 -34.60
C SER A 108 2.20 37.44 -36.09
N GLU A 109 1.45 36.39 -36.44
CA GLU A 109 1.19 36.09 -37.86
C GLU A 109 0.21 37.10 -38.49
N LEU A 110 -0.75 37.63 -37.70
CA LEU A 110 -1.68 38.65 -38.18
C LEU A 110 -1.03 40.01 -38.41
N THR A 111 -0.01 40.35 -37.61
CA THR A 111 0.75 41.61 -37.75
C THR A 111 1.76 41.57 -38.89
N GLU A 112 2.38 40.41 -39.16
CA GLU A 112 3.28 40.22 -40.30
C GLU A 112 2.53 40.20 -41.65
N LEU A 113 1.26 39.78 -41.63
CA LEU A 113 0.35 39.83 -42.79
C LEU A 113 -0.41 41.17 -42.94
N GLY A 114 -0.16 42.16 -42.06
CA GLY A 114 -0.76 43.50 -42.15
C GLY A 114 -2.28 43.53 -41.92
N LEU A 115 -2.85 42.52 -41.27
CA LEU A 115 -4.29 42.37 -41.08
C LEU A 115 -4.67 42.77 -39.64
N THR A 116 -5.15 44.00 -39.46
CA THR A 116 -5.73 44.43 -38.19
C THR A 116 -7.14 43.84 -38.05
N ARG A 117 -7.30 42.87 -37.14
CA ARG A 117 -8.61 42.29 -36.83
C ARG A 117 -9.43 43.28 -36.00
N ILE A 118 -10.35 44.00 -36.64
CA ILE A 118 -11.39 44.77 -35.95
C ILE A 118 -12.56 43.83 -35.72
N GLU A 119 -12.70 43.34 -34.48
CA GLU A 119 -13.81 42.48 -34.10
C GLU A 119 -15.02 43.34 -33.72
N GLN A 120 -15.96 43.49 -34.65
CA GLN A 120 -17.25 44.12 -34.37
C GLN A 120 -18.40 43.18 -34.77
N SER A 121 -19.14 42.75 -33.76
CA SER A 121 -20.48 42.13 -33.86
C SER A 121 -20.63 40.94 -34.83
N GLY A 122 -19.85 39.87 -34.62
CA GLY A 122 -20.21 38.54 -35.11
C GLY A 122 -20.11 38.30 -36.62
N GLN A 123 -19.44 39.18 -37.37
CA GLN A 123 -19.09 38.96 -38.76
C GLN A 123 -17.63 39.38 -38.98
N THR A 124 -16.81 38.49 -39.55
CA THR A 124 -15.42 38.75 -39.92
C THR A 124 -15.39 39.45 -41.26
N TRP A 125 -15.11 40.76 -41.26
CA TRP A 125 -14.82 41.51 -42.48
C TRP A 125 -13.31 41.76 -42.54
N VAL A 126 -12.69 41.31 -43.62
CA VAL A 126 -11.28 41.59 -43.93
C VAL A 126 -11.25 42.96 -44.60
N SER A 127 -10.88 43.98 -43.83
CA SER A 127 -10.67 45.34 -44.33
C SER A 127 -9.26 45.43 -44.91
N LEU A 128 -9.11 45.44 -46.23
CA LEU A 128 -7.83 45.68 -46.88
C LEU A 128 -7.51 47.18 -46.84
N ASP A 129 -6.24 47.52 -46.61
CA ASP A 129 -5.76 48.91 -46.55
C ASP A 129 -5.92 49.58 -47.93
N PRO A 130 -6.74 50.65 -48.04
CA PRO A 130 -7.00 51.32 -49.32
C PRO A 130 -5.78 52.05 -49.89
N ASN A 131 -4.73 52.26 -49.09
CA ASN A 131 -3.48 52.87 -49.57
C ASN A 131 -2.49 51.85 -50.17
N ARG A 132 -2.76 50.54 -50.02
CA ARG A 132 -1.85 49.47 -50.49
C ARG A 132 -2.51 48.47 -51.44
N THR A 133 -3.77 48.68 -51.78
CA THR A 133 -4.53 47.75 -52.62
C THR A 133 -5.24 48.49 -53.75
N GLU A 134 -5.05 48.03 -54.98
CA GLU A 134 -5.69 48.58 -56.17
C GLU A 134 -6.58 47.51 -56.82
N LEU A 135 -7.79 47.90 -57.22
CA LEU A 135 -8.75 47.03 -57.89
C LEU A 135 -8.46 47.03 -59.39
N LYS A 136 -8.03 45.89 -59.93
CA LYS A 136 -7.67 45.74 -61.35
C LYS A 136 -8.51 44.64 -61.99
N THR A 137 -8.86 44.83 -63.26
CA THR A 137 -9.55 43.79 -64.02
C THR A 137 -8.53 42.84 -64.64
N CYS A 138 -8.52 41.59 -64.18
CA CYS A 138 -7.65 40.54 -64.72
C CYS A 138 -8.48 39.55 -65.53
N THR A 139 -7.88 38.97 -66.56
CA THR A 139 -8.51 37.89 -67.35
C THR A 139 -8.09 36.54 -66.82
N MET A 140 -9.04 35.77 -66.29
CA MET A 140 -8.84 34.38 -65.86
C MET A 140 -9.64 33.47 -66.80
N ALA A 141 -8.96 32.52 -67.45
CA ALA A 141 -9.59 31.62 -68.43
C ALA A 141 -10.43 32.33 -69.53
N GLY A 142 -10.00 33.54 -69.94
CA GLY A 142 -10.67 34.32 -70.98
C GLY A 142 -11.86 35.17 -70.52
N THR A 143 -12.22 35.16 -69.23
CA THR A 143 -13.24 36.04 -68.66
C THR A 143 -12.61 37.15 -67.79
N PRO A 144 -13.06 38.41 -67.93
CA PRO A 144 -12.58 39.48 -67.07
C PRO A 144 -13.21 39.35 -65.67
N ILE A 145 -12.37 39.21 -64.66
CA ILE A 145 -12.74 39.21 -63.23
C ILE A 145 -12.05 40.39 -62.53
N ILE A 146 -12.67 40.89 -61.46
CA ILE A 146 -12.09 41.94 -60.62
C ILE A 146 -11.10 41.26 -59.66
N CYS A 147 -9.83 41.60 -59.78
CA CYS A 147 -8.76 41.16 -58.90
C CYS A 147 -8.27 42.32 -58.05
N ILE A 148 -7.74 41.97 -56.88
CA ILE A 148 -7.12 42.91 -55.97
C ILE A 148 -5.61 42.75 -56.12
N GLU A 149 -4.94 43.80 -56.57
CA GLU A 149 -3.48 43.87 -56.64
C GLU A 149 -2.99 44.46 -55.30
N ILE A 150 -2.25 43.65 -54.54
CA ILE A 150 -1.62 44.08 -53.29
C ILE A 150 -0.23 44.58 -53.65
N MET A 151 0.04 45.86 -53.43
CA MET A 151 1.35 46.44 -53.65
C MET A 151 2.22 46.15 -52.42
N GLU A 152 3.11 45.15 -52.51
CA GLU A 152 4.17 44.92 -51.52
C GLU A 152 5.17 46.10 -51.53
N PRO A 153 5.78 46.43 -50.38
CA PRO A 153 6.84 47.43 -50.29
C PRO A 153 8.14 46.99 -50.98
#